data_AF-A0A840GLL9-F1
#
_entry.id   AF-A0A840GLL9-F1
#
_cell.length_a   1.000
_cell.length_b   1.000
_cell.length_c   1.000
_cell.angle_alpha   90.00
_cell.angle_beta   90.00
_cell.angle_gamma   90.00
#
_symmetry.space_group_name_H-M   'P 1'
#
loop_
_entity.id
_entity.type
_entity.pdbx_description
1 polymer ?
#
loop_
_entity_poly.entity_id
_entity_poly.type
_entity_poly.pdbx_seq_one_letter_code
_entity_poly.pdbx_strand_id
1 'polypeptide(L)'
;MKQEVKRDDRGNKPRREKRKELSLGPLPVAKINTAFEMELPAGDVVFSAGAQVHAERRHPKEFLLCLPYLSGIVTDPLYIGDDHKNPGIELISRVVAADSMVLVAINLDRDEQGR
;
A
#
# COMPACT_ATOMS: atom_id res chain seq x y z
N MET A 1 -28.26 -6.75 13.23
CA MET A 1 -28.21 -5.88 14.42
C MET A 1 -27.43 -4.62 14.03
N LYS A 2 -28.11 -3.48 13.78
CA LYS A 2 -27.44 -2.23 13.39
C LYS A 2 -26.86 -1.58 14.64
N GLN A 3 -25.55 -1.38 14.70
CA GLN A 3 -24.92 -0.64 15.79
C GLN A 3 -25.37 0.84 15.73
N GLU A 4 -25.91 1.35 16.82
CA GLU A 4 -26.16 2.79 17.00
C GLU A 4 -24.83 3.52 17.03
N VAL A 5 -24.63 4.41 16.06
CA VAL A 5 -23.45 5.28 16.01
C VAL A 5 -23.70 6.46 16.93
N LYS A 6 -23.03 6.48 18.10
CA LYS A 6 -23.05 7.63 19.02
C LYS A 6 -22.63 8.89 18.26
N ARG A 7 -23.47 9.93 18.28
CA ARG A 7 -23.24 11.23 17.66
C ARG A 7 -22.44 12.13 18.62
N ASP A 8 -21.69 13.09 18.10
CA ASP A 8 -21.02 14.11 18.93
C ASP A 8 -22.04 15.11 19.53
N ASP A 9 -21.57 16.02 20.39
CA ASP A 9 -22.41 17.02 21.09
C ASP A 9 -23.17 17.97 20.14
N ARG A 10 -22.83 17.94 18.83
CA ARG A 10 -23.46 18.71 17.76
C ARG A 10 -24.35 17.85 16.86
N GLY A 11 -24.61 16.59 17.26
CA GLY A 11 -25.45 15.65 16.51
C GLY A 11 -24.81 15.11 15.24
N ASN A 12 -23.51 15.37 15.02
CA ASN A 12 -22.79 14.89 13.86
C ASN A 12 -22.28 13.46 14.10
N LYS A 13 -22.10 12.70 13.02
CA LYS A 13 -21.39 11.42 13.15
C LYS A 13 -19.96 11.72 13.60
N PRO A 14 -19.40 10.97 14.56
CA PRO A 14 -18.03 11.16 14.99
C PRO A 14 -17.13 11.05 13.77
N ARG A 15 -16.27 12.06 13.57
CA ARG A 15 -15.24 11.98 12.53
C ARG A 15 -14.38 10.76 12.88
N ARG A 16 -14.43 9.73 12.03
CA ARG A 16 -13.49 8.60 12.14
C ARG A 16 -12.09 9.19 12.13
N GLU A 17 -11.31 8.82 13.14
CA GLU A 17 -9.91 9.20 13.21
C GLU A 17 -9.22 8.70 11.93
N LYS A 18 -8.53 9.61 11.23
CA LYS A 18 -7.81 9.24 10.01
C LYS A 18 -6.69 8.28 10.41
N ARG A 19 -6.59 7.15 9.71
CA ARG A 19 -5.44 6.25 9.88
C ARG A 19 -4.16 7.03 9.61
N LYS A 20 -3.14 6.81 10.43
CA LYS A 20 -1.80 7.33 10.16
C LYS A 20 -1.26 6.64 8.91
N GLU A 21 -0.66 7.42 8.03
CA GLU A 21 0.06 6.89 6.88
C GLU A 21 1.28 6.11 7.37
N LEU A 22 1.63 5.05 6.66
CA LEU A 22 2.77 4.22 7.00
C LEU A 22 3.83 4.40 5.92
N SER A 23 5.02 4.83 6.31
CA SER A 23 6.18 4.74 5.42
C SER A 23 6.60 3.28 5.32
N LEU A 24 6.68 2.77 4.09
CA LEU A 24 7.12 1.40 3.80
C LEU A 24 8.59 1.33 3.40
N GLY A 25 9.26 2.49 3.28
CA GLY A 25 10.66 2.60 2.92
C GLY A 25 10.90 2.86 1.42
N PRO A 26 12.17 2.83 1.00
CA PRO A 26 12.56 3.20 -0.35
C PRO A 26 12.07 2.18 -1.38
N LEU A 27 11.62 2.69 -2.53
CA LEU A 27 11.32 1.88 -3.70
C LEU A 27 12.64 1.33 -4.31
N PRO A 28 12.71 0.05 -4.73
CA PRO A 28 13.93 -0.56 -5.28
C PRO A 28 14.14 -0.15 -6.75
N VAL A 29 14.30 1.15 -6.98
CA VAL A 29 14.31 1.79 -8.31
C VAL A 29 15.33 1.19 -9.25
N ALA A 30 16.49 0.74 -8.78
CA ALA A 30 17.48 0.09 -9.64
C ALA A 30 16.95 -1.21 -10.26
N LYS A 31 16.24 -2.05 -9.48
CA LYS A 31 15.64 -3.30 -9.98
C LYS A 31 14.50 -2.98 -10.95
N ILE A 32 13.66 -2.00 -10.63
CA ILE A 32 12.50 -1.58 -11.44
C ILE A 32 12.96 -0.98 -12.78
N ASN A 33 13.89 -0.03 -12.74
CA ASN A 33 14.46 0.62 -13.92
C ASN A 33 15.10 -0.41 -14.86
N THR A 34 15.79 -1.41 -14.31
CA THR A 34 16.35 -2.51 -15.11
C THR A 34 15.26 -3.40 -15.70
N ALA A 35 14.20 -3.71 -14.94
CA ALA A 35 13.13 -4.61 -15.37
C ALA A 35 12.23 -4.01 -16.47
N PHE A 36 11.99 -2.70 -16.42
CA PHE A 36 11.04 -2.01 -17.30
C PHE A 36 11.68 -0.96 -18.22
N GLU A 37 13.01 -0.90 -18.27
CA GLU A 37 13.76 0.11 -19.05
C GLU A 37 13.30 1.56 -18.74
N MET A 38 13.12 1.85 -17.45
CA MET A 38 12.67 3.15 -16.94
C MET A 38 13.81 3.95 -16.28
N GLU A 39 13.57 5.24 -16.03
CA GLU A 39 14.49 6.12 -15.31
C GLU A 39 13.81 6.77 -14.09
N LEU A 40 13.28 5.94 -13.19
CA LEU A 40 12.65 6.43 -11.97
C LEU A 40 13.68 7.03 -11.01
N PRO A 41 13.42 8.22 -10.45
CA PRO A 41 14.21 8.75 -9.35
C PRO A 41 13.96 7.96 -8.06
N ALA A 42 14.93 7.98 -7.14
CA ALA A 42 14.75 7.39 -5.81
C ALA A 42 13.60 8.08 -5.07
N GLY A 43 12.78 7.28 -4.38
CA GLY A 43 11.65 7.77 -3.61
C GLY A 43 11.16 6.74 -2.60
N ASP A 44 10.46 7.21 -1.58
CA ASP A 44 9.85 6.37 -0.55
C ASP A 44 8.41 6.01 -0.91
N VAL A 45 7.99 4.81 -0.53
CA VAL A 45 6.62 4.35 -0.66
C VAL A 45 5.83 4.66 0.61
N VAL A 46 4.66 5.27 0.42
CA VAL A 46 3.73 5.59 1.51
C VAL A 46 2.44 4.78 1.36
N PHE A 47 2.08 4.03 2.40
CA PHE A 47 0.77 3.39 2.48
C PHE A 47 -0.26 4.39 3.03
N SER A 48 -0.90 5.10 2.12
CA SER A 48 -1.87 6.16 2.46
C SER A 48 -3.06 5.62 3.26
N ALA A 49 -3.71 6.50 4.03
CA ALA A 49 -4.88 6.13 4.82
C ALA A 49 -6.03 5.55 3.96
N GLY A 50 -6.20 6.08 2.74
CA GLY A 50 -7.20 5.61 1.77
C GLY A 50 -6.89 4.20 1.28
N ALA A 51 -5.63 3.94 0.93
CA ALA A 51 -5.17 2.62 0.50
C ALA A 51 -5.29 1.59 1.63
N GLN A 52 -4.98 1.97 2.88
CA GLN A 52 -5.18 1.10 4.04
C GLN A 52 -6.65 0.70 4.23
N VAL A 53 -7.57 1.67 4.11
CA VAL A 53 -9.01 1.39 4.20
C VAL A 53 -9.47 0.52 3.02
N HIS A 54 -8.94 0.73 1.82
CA HIS A 54 -9.25 -0.10 0.66
C HIS A 54 -8.80 -1.55 0.88
N ALA A 55 -7.55 -1.76 1.29
CA ALA A 55 -6.98 -3.07 1.53
C ALA A 55 -7.72 -3.82 2.64
N GLU A 56 -7.99 -3.18 3.78
CA GLU A 56 -8.74 -3.79 4.87
C GLU A 56 -10.18 -4.16 4.47
N ARG A 57 -10.86 -3.33 3.67
CA ARG A 57 -12.22 -3.63 3.21
C ARG A 57 -12.27 -4.81 2.24
N ARG A 58 -11.26 -4.95 1.37
CA ARG A 58 -11.19 -6.05 0.41
C ARG A 58 -10.67 -7.35 1.01
N HIS A 59 -9.74 -7.26 1.95
CA HIS A 59 -9.04 -8.41 2.55
C HIS A 59 -9.00 -8.30 4.08
N PRO A 60 -10.16 -8.29 4.76
CA PRO A 60 -10.22 -7.97 6.19
C PRO A 60 -9.52 -8.99 7.09
N LYS A 61 -9.40 -10.25 6.66
CA LYS A 61 -8.73 -11.31 7.45
C LYS A 61 -7.22 -11.24 7.30
N GLU A 62 -6.76 -10.95 6.09
CA GLU A 62 -5.35 -10.96 5.70
C GLU A 62 -4.67 -9.63 5.99
N PHE A 63 -5.41 -8.51 6.01
CA PHE A 63 -4.86 -7.17 6.19
C PHE A 63 -3.90 -7.08 7.39
N LEU A 64 -4.35 -7.52 8.58
CA LEU A 64 -3.52 -7.49 9.78
C LEU A 64 -2.37 -8.49 9.75
N LEU A 65 -2.54 -9.62 9.05
CA LEU A 65 -1.49 -10.64 8.89
C LEU A 65 -0.37 -10.14 7.98
N CYS A 66 -0.71 -9.42 6.91
CA CYS A 66 0.27 -8.95 5.91
C CYS A 66 0.95 -7.64 6.32
N LEU A 67 0.31 -6.81 7.14
CA LEU A 67 0.78 -5.47 7.49
C LEU A 67 2.25 -5.40 7.97
N PRO A 68 2.73 -6.30 8.86
CA PRO A 68 4.12 -6.25 9.32
C PRO A 68 5.17 -6.54 8.24
N TYR A 69 4.77 -7.16 7.13
CA TYR A 69 5.68 -7.61 6.08
C TYR A 69 5.82 -6.61 4.93
N LEU A 70 4.88 -5.67 4.78
CA LEU A 70 4.80 -4.79 3.60
C LEU A 70 6.08 -4.01 3.32
N SER A 71 6.77 -3.52 4.35
CA SER A 71 8.04 -2.79 4.15
C SER A 71 9.13 -3.68 3.55
N GLY A 72 9.21 -4.96 3.97
CA GLY A 72 10.13 -5.92 3.37
C GLY A 72 9.79 -6.23 1.91
N ILE A 73 8.51 -6.37 1.59
CA ILE A 73 8.06 -6.59 0.19
C ILE A 73 8.39 -5.38 -0.69
N VAL A 74 8.19 -4.17 -0.17
CA VAL A 74 8.49 -2.94 -0.90
C VAL A 74 9.99 -2.83 -1.15
N THR A 75 10.82 -2.99 -0.13
CA THR A 75 12.26 -2.72 -0.20
C THR A 75 13.06 -3.84 -0.87
N ASP A 76 12.61 -5.08 -0.77
CA ASP A 76 13.26 -6.25 -1.37
C ASP A 76 12.22 -7.29 -1.87
N PRO A 77 11.53 -6.99 -2.98
CA PRO A 77 10.56 -7.91 -3.57
C PRO A 77 11.26 -9.13 -4.17
N LEU A 78 10.58 -10.28 -4.14
CA LEU A 78 11.02 -11.48 -4.88
C LEU A 78 10.76 -11.32 -6.39
N TYR A 79 9.64 -10.68 -6.76
CA TYR A 79 9.27 -10.42 -8.15
C TYR A 79 8.75 -9.00 -8.31
N ILE A 80 9.04 -8.43 -9.48
CA ILE A 80 8.57 -7.12 -9.92
C ILE A 80 7.79 -7.36 -11.21
N GLY A 81 6.56 -6.87 -11.28
CA GLY A 81 5.66 -7.02 -12.42
C GLY A 81 4.95 -5.72 -12.77
N ASP A 82 4.25 -5.74 -13.91
CA ASP A 82 3.29 -4.71 -14.28
C ASP A 82 1.91 -5.35 -14.46
N ASP A 83 0.85 -4.55 -14.32
CA ASP A 83 -0.46 -4.94 -14.80
C ASP A 83 -0.77 -4.13 -16.06
N HIS A 84 -0.73 -4.76 -17.22
CA HIS A 84 -1.12 -4.14 -18.49
C HIS A 84 -2.49 -3.44 -18.43
N LYS A 85 -3.40 -3.90 -17.56
CA LYS A 85 -4.75 -3.32 -17.40
C LYS A 85 -4.84 -2.21 -16.36
N ASN A 86 -3.92 -2.15 -15.40
CA ASN A 86 -3.94 -1.18 -14.32
C ASN A 86 -2.57 -0.48 -14.22
N PRO A 87 -2.50 0.85 -14.38
CA PRO A 87 -1.23 1.56 -14.29
C PRO A 87 -0.60 1.36 -12.91
N GLY A 88 0.69 1.04 -12.86
CA GLY A 88 1.44 0.88 -11.60
C GLY A 88 2.55 -0.17 -11.70
N ILE A 89 3.26 -0.34 -10.59
CA ILE A 89 4.30 -1.37 -10.42
C ILE A 89 3.81 -2.38 -9.37
N GLU A 90 3.89 -3.66 -9.68
CA GLU A 90 3.53 -4.73 -8.76
C GLU A 90 4.78 -5.33 -8.10
N LEU A 91 4.80 -5.33 -6.77
CA LEU A 91 5.87 -5.91 -5.97
C LEU A 91 5.34 -7.15 -5.25
N ILE A 92 5.97 -8.31 -5.45
CA ILE A 92 5.44 -9.58 -4.98
C ILE A 92 6.49 -10.32 -4.15
N SER A 93 6.09 -10.79 -2.97
CA SER A 93 6.91 -11.64 -2.11
C SER A 93 6.07 -12.69 -1.38
N ARG A 94 6.73 -13.77 -0.95
CA ARG A 94 6.13 -14.79 -0.09
C ARG A 94 6.12 -14.32 1.36
N VAL A 95 4.95 -14.34 2.00
CA VAL A 95 4.81 -14.09 3.44
C VAL A 95 4.55 -15.42 4.14
N VAL A 96 5.60 -15.95 4.79
CA VAL A 96 5.58 -17.28 5.42
C VAL A 96 4.50 -17.37 6.50
N ALA A 97 4.35 -16.34 7.34
CA ALA A 97 3.36 -16.36 8.43
C ALA A 97 1.91 -16.34 7.95
N ALA A 98 1.65 -15.92 6.72
CA ALA A 98 0.33 -15.92 6.09
C ALA A 98 0.14 -17.12 5.15
N ASP A 99 1.16 -17.99 5.02
CA ASP A 99 1.28 -19.04 4.01
C ASP A 99 0.77 -18.62 2.63
N SER A 100 1.18 -17.43 2.19
CA SER A 100 0.61 -16.79 1.01
C SER A 100 1.64 -15.94 0.25
N MET A 101 1.34 -15.67 -1.01
CA MET A 101 2.03 -14.66 -1.82
C MET A 101 1.28 -13.34 -1.64
N VAL A 102 2.01 -12.28 -1.30
CA VAL A 102 1.44 -10.95 -1.13
C VAL A 102 1.94 -10.06 -2.26
N LEU A 103 0.99 -9.43 -2.93
CA LEU A 103 1.20 -8.45 -3.98
C LEU A 103 0.92 -7.06 -3.42
N VAL A 104 1.86 -6.15 -3.63
CA VAL A 104 1.75 -4.72 -3.30
C VAL A 104 1.80 -3.94 -4.61
N ALA A 105 0.68 -3.34 -4.99
CA ALA A 105 0.59 -2.46 -6.15
C ALA A 105 0.98 -1.04 -5.73
N ILE A 106 1.95 -0.47 -6.44
CA ILE A 106 2.48 0.88 -6.22
C ILE A 106 2.03 1.77 -7.37
N ASN A 107 1.31 2.84 -7.01
CA ASN A 107 1.07 3.94 -7.92
C ASN A 107 2.23 4.93 -7.84
N LEU A 108 2.64 5.46 -8.99
CA LEU A 108 3.61 6.54 -9.08
C LEU A 108 2.84 7.86 -9.21
N ASP A 109 2.78 8.61 -8.13
CA ASP A 109 2.22 9.95 -8.11
C ASP A 109 3.37 10.96 -8.18
N ARG A 110 3.23 11.95 -9.08
CA ARG A 110 4.19 13.06 -9.13
C ARG A 110 4.00 13.96 -7.94
N ASP A 111 5.08 14.46 -7.36
CA ASP A 111 5.02 15.47 -6.32
C ASP A 111 4.61 16.86 -6.89
N GLU A 112 4.46 17.87 -6.01
CA GLU A 112 4.10 19.24 -6.40
C GLU A 112 5.10 19.88 -7.39
N GLN A 113 6.30 19.31 -7.52
CA GLN A 113 7.37 19.75 -8.41
C GLN A 113 7.46 18.88 -9.67
N GLY A 114 6.54 17.93 -9.85
CA GLY A 114 6.45 17.06 -11.01
C GLY A 114 7.46 15.90 -11.02
N ARG A 115 8.09 15.60 -9.88
CA ARG A 115 9.07 14.52 -9.72
C ARG A 115 8.40 13.20 -9.32
#